data_AF-A0A966QQG8-F1
#
_entry.id   AF-A0A966QQG8-F1
#
_cell.length_a   1.000
_cell.length_b   1.000
_cell.length_c   1.000
_cell.angle_alpha   90.00
_cell.angle_beta   90.00
_cell.angle_gamma   90.00
#
_symmetry.space_group_name_H-M   'P 1'
#
loop_
_entity.id
_entity.type
_entity.pdbx_description
1 polymer ?
#
loop_
_entity_poly.entity_id
_entity_poly.type
_entity_poly.pdbx_seq_one_letter_code
_entity_poly.pdbx_strand_id
1 'polypeptide(L)'
;MQLEKPGDMVGPFRLVKELGAGGFGVVWLAERRVPYEQKVALKLINPGMDSSSVLGRFEQERQALAIMNHPHVAKVLDGGITPA
;
A
#
# COMPACT_ATOMS: atom_id res chain seq x y z
N MET A 1 -8.96 -14.77 5.99
CA MET A 1 -8.06 -15.56 5.12
C MET A 1 -7.08 -14.60 4.50
N GLN A 2 -5.79 -14.92 4.51
CA GLN A 2 -4.78 -14.13 3.82
C GLN A 2 -4.92 -14.41 2.32
N LEU A 3 -5.39 -13.42 1.56
CA LEU A 3 -5.68 -13.55 0.12
C LEU A 3 -4.42 -13.47 -0.75
N GLU A 4 -3.42 -12.71 -0.30
CA GLU A 4 -2.21 -12.37 -1.06
C GLU A 4 -1.01 -13.23 -0.64
N LYS A 5 -0.16 -13.58 -1.60
CA LYS A 5 1.07 -14.36 -1.41
C LYS A 5 2.25 -13.79 -2.22
N PRO A 6 3.50 -14.16 -1.88
CA PRO A 6 4.66 -13.81 -2.70
C PRO A 6 4.46 -14.20 -4.17
N GLY A 7 4.76 -13.27 -5.07
CA GLY A 7 4.60 -13.43 -6.51
C GLY A 7 3.34 -12.81 -7.09
N ASP A 8 2.31 -12.53 -6.27
CA ASP A 8 1.09 -11.89 -6.74
C ASP A 8 1.34 -10.46 -7.25
N MET A 9 0.49 -10.02 -8.16
CA MET A 9 0.56 -8.70 -8.79
C MET A 9 -0.55 -7.81 -8.24
N VAL A 10 -0.17 -6.67 -7.67
CA VAL A 10 -1.09 -5.60 -7.24
C VAL A 10 -0.78 -4.36 -8.07
N GLY A 11 -1.60 -4.10 -9.10
CA GLY A 11 -1.29 -3.08 -10.09
C GLY A 11 0.10 -3.31 -10.72
N PRO A 12 1.01 -2.32 -10.72
CA PRO A 12 2.35 -2.46 -11.30
C PRO A 12 3.37 -3.13 -10.35
N PHE A 13 2.96 -3.56 -9.16
CA PHE A 13 3.84 -4.06 -8.12
C PHE A 13 3.72 -5.58 -7.96
N ARG A 14 4.87 -6.28 -7.97
CA ARG A 14 4.95 -7.70 -7.63
C ARG A 14 5.28 -7.87 -6.16
N LEU A 15 4.48 -8.63 -5.42
CA LEU A 15 4.74 -8.93 -4.01
C LEU A 15 5.96 -9.85 -3.86
N VAL A 16 6.89 -9.50 -2.96
CA VAL A 16 8.13 -10.26 -2.72
C VAL A 16 8.06 -11.00 -1.40
N LYS A 17 7.78 -10.29 -0.30
CA LYS A 17 7.62 -10.87 1.03
C LYS A 17 6.81 -9.96 1.93
N GLU A 18 6.12 -10.52 2.90
CA GLU A 18 5.48 -9.75 3.97
C GLU A 18 6.54 -9.09 4.86
N LEU A 19 6.30 -7.83 5.23
CA LEU A 19 7.11 -7.08 6.19
C LEU A 19 6.42 -6.97 7.55
N GLY A 20 5.09 -7.02 7.58
CA GLY A 20 4.30 -7.14 8.81
C GLY A 20 2.82 -6.91 8.57
N ALA A 21 2.00 -7.32 9.55
CA ALA A 21 0.56 -7.17 9.54
C ALA A 21 0.07 -6.46 10.80
N GLY A 22 -1.03 -5.71 10.69
CA GLY A 22 -1.69 -5.04 11.80
C GLY A 22 -3.17 -4.80 11.52
N GLY A 23 -3.84 -4.06 12.41
CA GLY A 23 -5.29 -3.82 12.33
C GLY A 23 -5.74 -3.24 10.98
N PHE A 24 -4.93 -2.39 10.36
CA PHE A 24 -5.23 -1.71 9.09
C PHE A 24 -4.82 -2.46 7.82
N GLY A 25 -4.31 -3.69 7.94
CA GLY A 25 -3.89 -4.51 6.81
C GLY A 25 -2.44 -4.97 6.87
N VAL A 26 -1.86 -5.27 5.71
CA VAL A 26 -0.56 -5.95 5.59
C VAL A 26 0.40 -5.11 4.77
N VAL A 27 1.64 -4.99 5.23
CA VAL A 27 2.74 -4.32 4.53
C VAL A 27 3.61 -5.37 3.87
N TRP A 28 3.86 -5.21 2.57
CA TRP A 28 4.69 -6.08 1.75
C TRP A 28 5.92 -5.33 1.25
N LEU A 29 7.04 -6.03 1.12
CA LEU A 29 8.08 -5.65 0.18
C LEU A 29 7.57 -5.99 -1.21
N ALA A 30 7.53 -5.01 -2.10
CA ALA A 30 7.12 -5.20 -3.47
C ALA A 30 8.13 -4.60 -4.45
N GLU A 31 8.14 -5.12 -5.67
CA GLU A 31 8.96 -4.65 -6.79
C GLU A 31 8.07 -4.05 -7.87
N ARG A 32 8.27 -2.76 -8.17
CA ARG A 32 7.80 -2.16 -9.42
C ARG A 32 8.81 -2.50 -10.50
N ARG A 33 8.37 -2.99 -11.67
CA ARG A 33 9.27 -3.38 -12.78
C ARG A 33 9.18 -2.47 -14.01
N VAL A 34 8.16 -1.62 -14.10
CA VAL A 34 7.95 -0.73 -15.25
C VAL A 34 7.47 0.65 -14.75
N PRO A 35 8.04 1.77 -15.24
CA PRO A 35 9.11 1.90 -16.24
C PRO A 35 10.54 1.76 -15.68
N TYR A 36 10.71 1.59 -14.38
CA TYR A 36 12.01 1.37 -13.73
C TYR A 36 11.86 0.39 -12.57
N GLU A 37 12.96 -0.28 -12.22
CA GLU A 37 12.99 -1.19 -11.07
C GLU A 37 13.06 -0.41 -9.76
N GLN A 38 12.07 -0.62 -8.90
CA GLN A 38 12.03 -0.01 -7.58
C GLN A 38 11.47 -0.97 -6.55
N LYS A 39 12.16 -1.10 -5.42
CA LYS A 39 11.64 -1.78 -4.23
C LYS A 39 10.87 -0.79 -3.36
N VAL A 40 9.66 -1.17 -2.96
CA VAL A 40 8.77 -0.33 -2.14
C VAL A 40 8.18 -1.13 -0.99
N ALA A 41 7.78 -0.43 0.07
CA ALA A 41 6.86 -0.97 1.06
C ALA A 41 5.42 -0.69 0.59
N LEU A 42 4.68 -1.72 0.22
CA LEU A 42 3.30 -1.64 -0.25
C LEU A 42 2.34 -2.06 0.87
N LYS A 43 1.53 -1.11 1.36
CA LYS A 43 0.52 -1.38 2.39
C LYS A 43 -0.82 -1.68 1.73
N LEU A 44 -1.29 -2.92 1.87
CA LEU A 44 -2.61 -3.37 1.41
C LEU A 44 -3.61 -3.24 2.55
N ILE A 45 -4.72 -2.55 2.31
CA ILE A 45 -5.75 -2.26 3.31
C ILE A 45 -6.84 -3.32 3.25
N ASN A 46 -7.23 -3.87 4.41
CA ASN A 46 -8.29 -4.89 4.47
C ASN A 46 -9.68 -4.26 4.29
N PRO A 47 -10.51 -4.74 3.34
CA PRO A 47 -11.85 -4.19 3.08
C PRO A 47 -12.88 -4.50 4.17
N GLY A 48 -12.56 -5.38 5.13
CA GLY A 48 -13.46 -5.79 6.21
C GLY A 48 -13.65 -4.78 7.36
N MET A 49 -13.06 -3.59 7.28
CA MET A 49 -13.31 -2.50 8.21
C MET A 49 -14.13 -1.40 7.52
N ASP A 50 -15.41 -1.28 7.89
CA ASP A 50 -16.37 -0.21 7.55
C ASP A 50 -15.96 0.71 6.39
N SER A 51 -16.27 0.20 5.20
CA SER A 51 -15.82 0.67 3.89
C SER A 51 -16.01 2.17 3.63
N SER A 52 -17.05 2.81 4.15
CA SER A 52 -17.28 4.26 3.92
C SER A 52 -16.41 5.17 4.81
N SER A 53 -16.19 4.80 6.07
CA SER A 53 -15.39 5.60 7.02
C SER A 53 -13.89 5.47 6.78
N VAL A 54 -13.44 4.29 6.35
CA VAL A 54 -12.04 4.02 6.02
C VAL A 54 -11.65 4.71 4.72
N LEU A 55 -12.52 4.75 3.70
CA LEU A 55 -12.27 5.52 2.48
C LEU A 55 -12.08 7.01 2.77
N GLY A 56 -12.92 7.58 3.64
CA GLY A 56 -12.80 8.99 4.06
C GLY A 56 -11.50 9.28 4.81
N ARG A 57 -11.11 8.42 5.75
CA ARG A 57 -9.82 8.54 6.47
C ARG A 57 -8.62 8.31 5.56
N PHE A 58 -8.72 7.36 4.64
CA PHE A 58 -7.68 7.06 3.67
C PHE A 58 -7.41 8.27 2.77
N GLU A 59 -8.45 8.92 2.27
CA GLU A 59 -8.27 10.11 1.43
C GLU A 59 -7.71 11.30 2.23
N GLN A 60 -8.13 11.49 3.50
CA GLN A 60 -7.55 12.50 4.38
C GLN A 60 -6.07 12.24 4.68
N GLU A 61 -5.71 11.00 5.03
CA GLU A 61 -4.31 10.60 5.25
C GLU A 61 -3.47 10.74 3.98
N ARG A 62 -4.02 10.34 2.83
CA ARG A 62 -3.35 10.47 1.53
C ARG A 62 -3.07 11.93 1.20
N GLN A 63 -4.02 12.84 1.43
CA GLN A 63 -3.82 14.28 1.22
C GLN A 63 -2.76 14.85 2.15
N ALA A 64 -2.80 14.50 3.43
CA ALA A 64 -1.79 14.94 4.41
C ALA A 64 -0.38 14.44 4.05
N LEU A 65 -0.27 13.20 3.56
CA LEU A 65 1.00 12.59 3.18
C LEU A 65 1.49 13.07 1.80
N ALA A 66 0.60 13.44 0.88
CA ALA A 66 0.96 13.91 -0.46
C ALA A 66 1.75 15.24 -0.42
N ILE A 67 1.48 16.09 0.56
CA ILE A 67 2.19 17.36 0.77
C ILE A 67 3.38 17.22 1.74
N MET A 68 3.59 16.04 2.31
CA MET A 68 4.63 15.80 3.32
C MET A 68 5.96 15.41 2.66
N ASN A 69 6.91 16.34 2.67
CA ASN A 69 8.27 16.12 2.21
C ASN A 69 9.26 16.51 3.31
N HIS A 70 9.62 15.55 4.17
CA HIS A 70 10.48 15.79 5.31
C HIS A 70 11.50 14.64 5.48
N PRO A 71 12.79 14.91 5.79
CA PRO A 71 13.83 13.88 5.88
C PRO A 71 13.59 12.81 6.95
N HIS A 72 12.72 13.08 7.92
CA HIS A 72 12.37 12.14 9.01
C HIS A 72 11.00 11.47 8.83
N VAL A 73 10.34 11.64 7.68
CA VAL A 73 9.08 10.96 7.39
C VAL A 73 9.18 10.20 6.07
N ALA A 74 8.69 8.96 6.06
CA ALA A 74 8.66 8.15 4.85
C ALA A 74 7.76 8.81 3.80
N LYS A 75 8.31 9.01 2.60
CA LYS A 75 7.57 9.59 1.48
C LYS A 75 6.59 8.57 0.91
N VAL A 76 5.33 9.00 0.72
CA VAL A 76 4.36 8.23 -0.06
C VAL A 76 4.67 8.40 -1.54
N LEU A 77 4.90 7.29 -2.23
CA LEU A 77 5.29 7.27 -3.63
C LEU A 77 4.09 7.17 -4.58
N ASP A 78 3.09 6.39 -4.20
CA ASP A 78 1.88 6.12 -4.98
C ASP A 78 0.76 5.64 -4.04
N GLY A 79 -0.48 5.70 -4.50
CA GLY A 79 -1.65 5.22 -3.77
C GLY A 79 -2.89 5.16 -4.65
N GLY A 80 -3.66 4.09 -4.54
CA GLY A 80 -4.85 3.87 -5.36
C GLY A 80 -5.64 2.66 -4.91
N ILE A 81 -6.70 2.37 -5.66
CA ILE A 81 -7.58 1.21 -5.45
C ILE A 81 -7.37 0.28 -6.64
N THR A 82 -7.09 -0.98 -6.36
CA THR A 82 -7.09 -2.03 -7.39
C THR A 82 -8.42 -2.76 -7.37
N PRO A 83 -8.96 -3.16 -8.54
CA PRO A 83 -10.08 -4.10 -8.60
C PRO A 83 -9.73 -5.37 -7.82
N ALA A 84 -10.74 -5.98 -7.19
CA ALA A 84 -10.62 -7.29 -6.55
C ALA A 84 -10.50 -8.42 -7.58
#